data_AF-A0A661P4Z0-F1
#
_entry.id   AF-A0A661P4Z0-F1
#
_cell.length_a   1.000
_cell.length_b   1.000
_cell.length_c   1.000
_cell.angle_alpha   90.00
_cell.angle_beta   90.00
_cell.angle_gamma   90.00
#
_symmetry.space_group_name_H-M   'P 1'
#
loop_
_entity.id
_entity.type
_entity.pdbx_description
1 polymer ?
#
loop_
_entity_poly.entity_id
_entity_poly.type
_entity_poly.pdbx_seq_one_letter_code
_entity_poly.pdbx_strand_id
1 'polypeptide(L)' 'METRNKKHPCPDCQYCQWCSDDRCRLCLKPETGRRKKLSIAEQIALFDRLNKTEQAKHHCRCGIEALTIHKD' A
#
# COMPACT_ATOMS: atom_id res chain seq x y z
N MET A 1 -31.15 3.54 -14.66
CA MET A 1 -30.98 2.19 -14.10
C MET A 1 -30.73 2.34 -12.60
N GLU A 2 -31.66 1.86 -11.78
CA GLU A 2 -31.74 2.14 -10.35
C GLU A 2 -30.58 1.54 -9.54
N THR A 3 -29.99 2.36 -8.67
CA THR A 3 -28.94 2.03 -7.69
C THR A 3 -29.47 1.30 -6.45
N ARG A 4 -30.73 0.85 -6.45
CA ARG A 4 -31.48 0.54 -5.22
C ARG A 4 -30.96 -0.64 -4.40
N ASN A 5 -30.03 -1.45 -4.91
CA ASN A 5 -29.47 -2.62 -4.20
C ASN A 5 -27.93 -2.65 -4.17
N LYS A 6 -27.24 -1.51 -4.36
CA LYS A 6 -25.78 -1.46 -4.27
C LYS A 6 -25.34 -0.88 -2.92
N LYS A 7 -24.33 -1.48 -2.29
CA LYS A 7 -23.66 -0.95 -1.08
C LYS A 7 -23.13 0.48 -1.30
N HIS A 8 -22.68 0.79 -2.52
CA HIS A 8 -22.18 2.11 -2.92
C HIS A 8 -22.68 2.48 -4.33
N PRO A 9 -22.74 3.78 -4.68
CA PRO A 9 -23.12 4.25 -6.03
C PRO A 9 -21.99 4.07 -7.05
N CYS A 10 -21.46 2.86 -7.17
CA CYS A 10 -20.39 2.54 -8.10
C CYS A 10 -20.95 2.34 -9.53
N PRO A 11 -20.36 2.99 -10.55
CA PRO A 11 -20.81 2.87 -11.94
C PRO A 11 -20.51 1.49 -12.51
N ASP A 12 -19.36 0.91 -12.15
CA ASP A 12 -18.86 -0.32 -12.77
C ASP A 12 -19.40 -1.61 -12.13
N CYS A 13 -19.95 -1.54 -10.92
CA CYS A 13 -20.50 -2.72 -10.25
C CYS A 13 -21.86 -3.08 -10.85
N GLN A 14 -21.92 -4.12 -11.68
CA GLN A 14 -23.18 -4.57 -12.29
C GLN A 14 -24.03 -5.41 -11.32
N TYR A 15 -23.39 -6.20 -10.44
CA TYR A 15 -24.05 -7.05 -9.44
C TYR A 15 -23.35 -6.89 -8.08
N CYS A 16 -23.99 -6.15 -7.16
CA CYS A 16 -23.41 -5.92 -5.84
C CYS A 16 -23.60 -7.17 -4.95
N GLN A 17 -22.50 -7.85 -4.66
CA GLN A 17 -22.46 -9.01 -3.76
C GLN A 17 -22.16 -8.62 -2.30
N TRP A 18 -22.25 -7.33 -1.95
CA TRP A 18 -21.90 -6.84 -0.61
C TRP A 18 -20.49 -7.23 -0.15
N CYS A 19 -19.54 -7.20 -1.08
CA CYS A 19 -18.14 -7.53 -0.82
C CYS A 19 -17.44 -6.53 0.12
N SER A 20 -16.22 -6.87 0.55
CA SER A 20 -15.38 -5.99 1.37
C SER A 20 -15.07 -4.67 0.66
N ASP A 21 -14.76 -3.64 1.44
CA ASP A 21 -14.49 -2.29 0.91
C ASP A 21 -13.31 -2.28 -0.08
N ASP A 22 -12.32 -3.16 0.11
CA ASP A 22 -11.19 -3.29 -0.81
C ASP A 22 -11.61 -3.68 -2.22
N ARG A 23 -12.62 -4.54 -2.36
CA ARG A 23 -13.17 -4.88 -3.68
C ARG A 23 -14.00 -3.73 -4.25
N CYS A 24 -14.72 -2.99 -3.41
CA CYS A 24 -15.45 -1.80 -3.87
C CYS A 24 -14.53 -0.67 -4.34
N ARG A 25 -13.30 -0.54 -3.80
CA ARG A 25 -12.31 0.46 -4.25
C ARG A 25 -11.97 0.35 -5.74
N LEU A 26 -12.01 -0.87 -6.29
CA LEU A 26 -11.77 -1.10 -7.72
C LEU A 26 -12.81 -0.40 -8.60
N CYS A 27 -14.08 -0.42 -8.17
CA CYS A 27 -15.20 0.18 -8.91
C CYS A 27 -15.50 1.63 -8.51
N LEU A 28 -15.03 2.10 -7.35
CA LEU A 28 -15.30 3.45 -6.83
C LEU A 28 -14.20 4.46 -7.12
N LYS A 29 -12.98 4.00 -7.40
CA LYS A 29 -11.84 4.89 -7.61
C LYS A 29 -11.12 4.55 -8.92
N PRO A 30 -11.73 4.80 -10.08
CA PRO A 30 -11.09 4.57 -11.38
C PRO A 30 -9.76 5.33 -11.51
N GLU A 31 -9.61 6.47 -10.82
CA GLU A 31 -8.38 7.27 -10.86
C GLU A 31 -7.26 6.75 -9.95
N THR A 32 -7.57 5.99 -8.88
CA THR A 32 -6.53 5.48 -7.97
C THR A 32 -5.91 4.15 -8.41
N GLY A 33 -6.48 3.51 -9.42
CA GLY A 33 -5.94 2.28 -10.03
C GLY A 33 -4.70 2.52 -10.89
N ARG A 34 -4.52 3.74 -11.41
CA ARG A 34 -3.28 4.15 -12.08
C ARG A 34 -2.31 4.78 -11.09
N ARG A 35 -1.91 4.02 -10.06
CA ARG A 35 -0.62 4.34 -9.44
C ARG A 35 0.43 4.25 -10.53
N LYS A 36 1.22 5.31 -10.72
CA LYS A 36 2.36 5.28 -11.64
C LYS A 36 3.15 4.01 -11.34
N LYS A 37 3.23 3.09 -12.30
CA LYS A 37 4.08 1.91 -12.15
C LYS A 37 5.50 2.44 -12.10
N LEU A 38 6.11 2.34 -10.92
CA LEU A 38 7.50 2.70 -10.74
C LEU A 38 8.36 1.82 -11.66
N SER A 39 9.33 2.42 -12.34
CA SER A 39 10.42 1.70 -12.96
C SER A 39 11.17 0.85 -11.92
N ILE A 40 11.93 -0.15 -12.38
CA ILE A 40 12.72 -0.99 -11.46
C ILE A 40 13.65 -0.14 -10.59
N ALA A 41 14.30 0.87 -11.18
CA ALA A 41 15.16 1.79 -10.44
C ALA A 41 14.40 2.57 -9.35
N GLU A 42 13.21 3.10 -9.69
CA GLU A 42 12.35 3.79 -8.72
C GLU A 42 11.85 2.85 -7.60
N GLN A 43 11.57 1.57 -7.91
CA GLN A 43 11.17 0.57 -6.91
C GLN A 43 12.31 0.27 -5.93
N ILE A 44 13.54 0.08 -6.44
CA ILE A 44 14.73 -0.14 -5.62
C ILE A 44 14.98 1.05 -4.69
N ALA A 45 14.94 2.27 -5.24
CA ALA A 45 15.13 3.48 -4.44
C ALA A 45 14.06 3.65 -3.35
N LEU A 46 12.79 3.31 -3.66
CA LEU A 46 11.71 3.32 -2.68
C LEU A 46 11.93 2.28 -1.57
N PHE A 47 12.31 1.05 -1.94
CA PHE A 47 12.62 -0.02 -0.99
C PHE A 47 13.76 0.40 -0.06
N ASP A 48 14.87 0.88 -0.61
CA ASP A 48 16.03 1.33 0.18
C ASP A 48 15.63 2.43 1.15
N ARG A 49 14.85 3.42 0.71
CA ARG A 49 14.40 4.51 1.57
C ARG A 49 13.53 4.01 2.73
N LEU A 50 12.56 3.14 2.46
CA LEU A 50 11.67 2.59 3.49
C LEU A 50 12.43 1.70 4.49
N ASN A 51 13.41 0.92 4.02
CA ASN A 51 14.15 0.00 4.88
C ASN A 51 15.33 0.66 5.61
N LYS A 52 15.92 1.73 5.07
CA LYS A 52 16.92 2.56 5.80
C LYS A 52 16.32 3.19 7.05
N THR A 53 15.03 3.57 7.01
CA THR A 53 14.33 4.12 8.19
C THR A 53 13.97 3.06 9.24
N GLU A 54 13.94 1.78 8.88
CA GLU A 54 13.66 0.66 9.80
C GLU A 54 14.93 0.10 10.45
N GLN A 55 16.10 0.26 9.82
CA GLN A 55 17.40 -0.05 10.45
C GLN A 55 17.71 0.87 11.65
N ALA A 56 17.11 2.05 11.73
CA ALA A 56 17.18 2.92 12.91
C ALA A 56 16.24 2.50 14.06
N LYS A 57 15.35 1.53 13.82
CA LYS A 57 14.31 1.09 14.77
C LYS A 57 14.45 -0.36 15.22
N HIS A 58 15.59 -1.00 14.95
CA HIS A 58 15.98 -2.18 15.72
C HIS A 58 16.39 -1.74 17.14
N HIS A 59 15.40 -1.25 17.89
CA HIS A 59 15.40 -1.31 19.34
C HIS A 59 15.31 -2.79 19.68
N CYS A 60 16.47 -3.46 19.77
CA CYS A 60 16.49 -4.71 20.49
C CYS A 60 16.01 -4.37 21.91
N ARG A 61 14.96 -5.06 22.37
CA ARG A 61 14.55 -4.99 23.77
C ARG A 61 15.53 -5.76 24.68
N CYS A 62 16.57 -6.33 24.11
CA CYS A 62 17.79 -6.69 24.80
C CYS A 62 18.64 -5.43 24.94
N GLY A 63 18.99 -5.01 26.16
CA GLY A 63 19.77 -3.80 26.42
C GLY A 63 21.24 -3.87 25.95
N ILE A 64 21.48 -4.28 24.71
CA ILE A 64 22.77 -4.22 24.04
C ILE A 64 22.66 -3.13 22.98
N GLU A 65 23.35 -2.02 23.20
CA GLU A 65 23.42 -0.90 22.25
C GLU A 65 23.91 -1.42 20.89
N ALA A 66 23.19 -1.07 19.83
CA ALA A 66 23.45 -1.52 18.48
C ALA A 66 24.86 -1.08 18.04
N LEU A 67 25.73 -2.04 17.73
CA LEU A 67 26.99 -1.74 17.06
C LEU A 67 26.68 -1.16 15.68
N THR A 68 26.92 0.14 15.51
CA THR A 68 27.12 0.77 14.22
C THR A 68 28.33 0.11 13.56
N ILE A 69 28.08 -0.76 12.58
CA ILE A 69 29.13 -1.27 11.69
C ILE A 69 29.56 -0.10 10.80
N HIS A 70 30.63 0.58 11.20
CA HIS A 70 31.43 1.35 10.25
C HIS A 70 32.08 0.34 9.30
N LYS A 71 31.78 0.45 8.01
CA LYS A 71 32.57 -0.20 6.96
C LYS A 71 33.70 0.75 6.58
N ASP A 72 34.93 0.26 6.69
CA ASP A 72 36.13 0.84 6.08
C ASP A 72 35.98 0.95 4.55
#